data_AF-A0A6C0ESE9-F1
#
_entry.id   AF-A0A6C0ESE9-F1
#
_cell.length_a   1.000
_cell.length_b   1.000
_cell.length_c   1.000
_cell.angle_alpha   90.00
_cell.angle_beta   90.00
_cell.angle_gamma   90.00
#
_symmetry.space_group_name_H-M   'P 1'
#
loop_
_entity.id
_entity.type
_entity.pdbx_description
1 polymer ?
#
loop_
_entity_poly.entity_id
_entity_poly.type
_entity_poly.pdbx_seq_one_letter_code
_entity_poly.pdbx_strand_id
1 'polypeptide(L)'
;MRNCSFCNLPGHDIRTCNHVSIQENIQELEHTIRHLDDELEIERYLKSRHLKLLRVICIPFGIAMTLKKKFYVDLLKKYYVVYKNIQTTTDITVESSETDIREYTCNYIKHYLTFIVDQNLPTYATLRFIENINNDLWRLYRLEFSQPFDVFLGNIWMKSIFMLMDPVIAVMLTNNHVIFNIISRITMPFLDFESEPEWKMDIHPIMLCTEQSHELEEQQECPICLTDQKKFDILITNCNHSFCKDCVMKSISISKNARKPLSCALCRADIKALETKNVEEYNNLCSILE
;
A
#
# COMPACT_ATOMS: atom_id res chain seq x y z
N MET A 1 -25.83 -23.07 -9.61
CA MET A 1 -24.71 -22.39 -8.92
C MET A 1 -23.46 -23.25 -9.05
N ARG A 2 -22.27 -22.66 -9.13
CA ARG A 2 -21.02 -23.42 -9.07
C ARG A 2 -20.73 -23.76 -7.60
N ASN A 3 -20.28 -24.99 -7.35
CA ASN A 3 -19.81 -25.41 -6.03
C ASN A 3 -18.27 -25.33 -5.99
N CYS A 4 -17.73 -25.01 -4.83
CA CYS A 4 -16.29 -25.00 -4.60
C CYS A 4 -15.71 -26.41 -4.80
N SER A 5 -14.67 -26.55 -5.64
CA SER A 5 -14.11 -27.87 -5.97
C SER A 5 -13.32 -28.53 -4.81
N PHE A 6 -13.09 -27.79 -3.72
CA PHE A 6 -12.48 -28.28 -2.50
C PHE A 6 -13.52 -28.71 -1.45
N CYS A 7 -14.37 -27.79 -0.97
CA CYS A 7 -15.34 -28.08 0.10
C CYS A 7 -16.74 -28.50 -0.39
N ASN A 8 -17.00 -28.46 -1.71
CA ASN A 8 -18.28 -28.76 -2.35
C ASN A 8 -19.47 -27.87 -1.94
N LEU A 9 -19.25 -26.80 -1.19
CA LEU A 9 -20.29 -25.83 -0.82
C LEU A 9 -20.60 -24.88 -1.99
N PRO A 10 -21.86 -24.45 -2.18
CA PRO A 10 -22.24 -23.48 -3.21
C PRO A 10 -21.80 -22.05 -2.84
N GLY A 11 -21.80 -21.15 -3.83
CA GLY A 11 -21.66 -19.70 -3.61
C GLY A 11 -20.24 -19.14 -3.68
N HIS A 12 -19.22 -19.99 -3.77
CA HIS A 12 -17.83 -19.58 -3.95
C HIS A 12 -17.05 -20.62 -4.77
N ASP A 13 -15.83 -20.26 -5.18
CA ASP A 13 -14.91 -21.17 -5.85
C ASP A 13 -13.69 -21.48 -4.96
N ILE A 14 -12.81 -22.34 -5.45
CA ILE A 14 -11.62 -22.73 -4.69
C ILE A 14 -10.70 -21.55 -4.36
N ARG A 15 -10.72 -20.47 -5.16
CA ARG A 15 -9.88 -19.27 -4.99
C ARG A 15 -10.35 -18.37 -3.85
N THR A 16 -11.63 -18.51 -3.49
CA THR A 16 -12.32 -17.71 -2.46
C THR A 16 -12.78 -18.59 -1.29
N CYS A 17 -12.34 -19.85 -1.26
CA CYS A 17 -12.69 -20.82 -0.22
C CYS A 17 -11.94 -20.51 1.07
N ASN A 18 -12.68 -20.28 2.14
CA ASN A 18 -12.15 -20.07 3.50
C ASN A 18 -12.52 -21.24 4.43
N HIS A 19 -12.57 -22.46 3.90
CA HIS A 19 -12.91 -23.64 4.69
C HIS A 19 -11.76 -23.97 5.66
N VAL A 20 -12.05 -24.20 6.95
CA VAL A 20 -11.05 -24.42 8.02
C VAL A 20 -10.01 -25.50 7.66
N SER A 21 -10.46 -26.58 7.01
CA SER A 21 -9.55 -27.65 6.61
C SER A 21 -8.47 -27.22 5.61
N ILE A 22 -8.63 -26.12 4.87
CA ILE A 22 -7.55 -25.56 4.04
C ILE A 22 -6.39 -25.12 4.93
N GLN A 23 -6.69 -24.35 5.97
CA GLN A 23 -5.68 -23.82 6.89
C GLN A 23 -5.01 -24.95 7.67
N GLU A 24 -5.79 -25.92 8.16
CA GLU A 24 -5.25 -27.10 8.86
C GLU A 24 -4.31 -27.93 7.96
N ASN A 25 -4.68 -28.16 6.69
CA ASN A 25 -3.83 -28.91 5.78
C ASN A 25 -2.56 -28.14 5.38
N ILE A 26 -2.62 -26.80 5.27
CA ILE A 26 -1.43 -25.97 5.04
C ILE A 26 -0.50 -26.06 6.24
N GLN A 27 -1.02 -25.91 7.46
CA GLN A 27 -0.25 -26.02 8.70
C GLN A 27 0.36 -27.42 8.88
N GLU A 28 -0.39 -28.50 8.63
CA GLU A 28 0.12 -29.87 8.66
C GLU A 28 1.26 -30.06 7.65
N LEU A 29 1.10 -29.51 6.45
CA LEU A 29 2.09 -29.61 5.39
C LEU A 29 3.38 -28.87 5.73
N GLU A 30 3.28 -27.62 6.19
CA GLU A 30 4.43 -26.83 6.65
C GLU A 30 5.13 -27.51 7.83
N HIS A 31 4.36 -28.00 8.81
CA HIS A 31 4.89 -28.72 9.96
C HIS A 31 5.64 -29.98 9.53
N THR A 32 5.06 -30.79 8.64
CA THR A 32 5.72 -32.01 8.17
C THR A 32 7.00 -31.70 7.41
N ILE A 33 6.93 -30.76 6.46
CA ILE A 33 8.08 -30.39 5.61
C ILE A 33 9.27 -29.89 6.44
N ARG A 34 9.03 -29.18 7.55
CA ARG A 34 10.09 -28.73 8.45
C ARG A 34 10.94 -29.88 9.01
N HIS A 35 10.35 -31.07 9.15
CA HIS A 35 11.02 -32.25 9.73
C HIS A 35 11.53 -33.24 8.67
N LEU A 36 11.35 -32.97 7.38
CA LEU A 36 11.90 -33.80 6.31
C LEU A 36 13.34 -33.38 6.04
N ASP A 37 14.27 -34.32 5.92
CA ASP A 37 15.71 -34.03 5.93
C ASP A 37 16.22 -33.47 4.59
N ASP A 38 15.67 -33.95 3.48
CA ASP A 38 16.15 -33.61 2.15
C ASP A 38 15.04 -33.30 1.13
N GLU A 39 15.47 -32.80 -0.04
CA GLU A 39 14.59 -32.47 -1.15
C GLU A 39 13.79 -33.69 -1.67
N LEU A 40 14.37 -34.89 -1.62
CA LEU A 40 13.75 -36.11 -2.12
C LEU A 40 12.59 -36.56 -1.21
N GLU A 41 12.73 -36.37 0.09
CA GLU A 41 11.67 -36.61 1.07
C GLU A 41 10.52 -35.63 0.88
N ILE A 42 10.81 -34.34 0.68
CA ILE A 42 9.79 -33.32 0.35
C ILE A 42 9.05 -33.72 -0.93
N GLU A 43 9.77 -34.15 -1.97
CA GLU A 43 9.16 -34.60 -3.22
C GLU A 43 8.26 -35.82 -3.02
N ARG A 44 8.72 -36.83 -2.27
CA ARG A 44 7.97 -38.05 -1.97
C ARG A 44 6.71 -37.73 -1.19
N TYR A 45 6.82 -36.85 -0.21
CA TYR A 45 5.72 -36.36 0.60
C TYR A 45 4.67 -35.64 -0.25
N LEU A 46 5.07 -34.66 -1.07
CA LEU A 46 4.16 -33.93 -1.97
C LEU A 46 3.51 -34.87 -3.01
N LYS A 47 4.24 -35.87 -3.52
CA LYS A 47 3.69 -36.91 -4.41
C LYS A 47 2.64 -37.78 -3.73
N SER A 48 2.71 -37.99 -2.42
CA SER A 48 1.71 -38.76 -1.67
C SER A 48 0.39 -38.00 -1.51
N ARG A 49 0.42 -36.65 -1.51
CA ARG A 49 -0.77 -35.82 -1.27
C ARG A 49 -1.74 -35.79 -2.46
N HIS A 50 -3.03 -35.58 -2.16
CA HIS A 50 -4.07 -35.54 -3.18
C HIS A 50 -3.98 -34.27 -4.04
N LEU A 51 -4.28 -34.36 -5.35
CA LEU A 51 -4.17 -33.24 -6.30
C LEU A 51 -5.00 -32.02 -5.87
N LYS A 52 -6.18 -32.22 -5.28
CA LYS A 52 -7.01 -31.13 -4.78
C LYS A 52 -6.31 -30.31 -3.70
N LEU A 53 -5.58 -30.96 -2.79
CA LEU A 53 -4.84 -30.28 -1.74
C LEU A 53 -3.69 -29.46 -2.33
N LEU A 54 -2.88 -30.07 -3.21
CA LEU A 54 -1.79 -29.37 -3.88
C LEU A 54 -2.29 -28.11 -4.64
N ARG A 55 -3.46 -28.20 -5.27
CA ARG A 55 -4.10 -27.05 -5.91
C ARG A 55 -4.46 -25.94 -4.94
N VAL A 56 -5.07 -26.28 -3.80
CA VAL A 56 -5.43 -25.30 -2.78
C VAL A 56 -4.19 -24.56 -2.27
N ILE A 57 -3.12 -25.30 -1.98
CA ILE A 57 -1.86 -24.71 -1.49
C ILE A 57 -1.24 -23.77 -2.53
N CYS A 58 -1.48 -24.02 -3.82
CA CYS A 58 -0.97 -23.18 -4.90
C CYS A 58 -1.82 -21.95 -5.23
N ILE A 59 -3.01 -21.79 -4.64
CA ILE A 59 -3.88 -20.64 -4.88
C ILE A 59 -3.32 -19.33 -4.32
N PRO A 60 -2.78 -19.30 -3.08
CA PRO A 60 -2.07 -18.13 -2.58
C PRO A 60 -0.97 -17.68 -3.54
N PHE A 61 -0.32 -18.62 -4.22
CA PHE A 61 0.70 -18.36 -5.24
C PHE A 61 0.15 -17.94 -6.61
N GLY A 62 -1.15 -17.66 -6.71
CA GLY A 62 -1.81 -17.27 -7.96
C GLY A 62 -1.91 -18.39 -9.01
N ILE A 63 -1.63 -19.64 -8.63
CA ILE A 63 -1.63 -20.78 -9.55
C ILE A 63 -2.97 -21.52 -9.37
N ALA A 64 -3.99 -20.98 -10.03
CA ALA A 64 -5.34 -21.54 -10.04
C ALA A 64 -5.63 -22.41 -11.30
N MET A 65 -4.66 -22.55 -12.21
CA MET A 65 -4.83 -23.28 -13.46
C MET A 65 -4.92 -24.79 -13.24
N THR A 66 -5.60 -25.52 -14.13
CA THR A 66 -5.69 -26.99 -14.11
C THR A 66 -4.42 -27.58 -14.71
N LEU A 67 -3.42 -27.85 -13.87
CA LEU A 67 -2.15 -28.45 -14.28
C LEU A 67 -2.05 -29.94 -13.89
N LYS A 68 -1.06 -30.64 -14.45
CA LYS A 68 -0.72 -32.02 -14.06
C LYS A 68 -0.15 -32.02 -12.65
N LYS A 69 -0.42 -33.09 -11.87
CA LYS A 69 0.08 -33.25 -10.48
C LYS A 69 1.58 -32.97 -10.35
N LYS A 70 2.37 -33.50 -11.30
CA LYS A 70 3.83 -33.30 -11.35
C LYS A 70 4.21 -31.81 -11.26
N PHE A 71 3.51 -30.92 -11.96
CA PHE A 71 3.82 -29.49 -11.93
C PHE A 71 3.70 -28.87 -10.53
N TYR A 72 2.62 -29.18 -9.82
CA TYR A 72 2.44 -28.68 -8.44
C TYR A 72 3.48 -29.25 -7.50
N VAL A 73 3.84 -30.53 -7.66
CA VAL A 73 4.90 -31.16 -6.87
C VAL A 73 6.22 -30.46 -7.12
N ASP A 74 6.61 -30.27 -8.38
CA ASP A 74 7.88 -29.64 -8.75
C ASP A 74 7.96 -28.19 -8.24
N LEU A 75 6.86 -27.44 -8.34
CA LEU A 75 6.76 -26.08 -7.83
C LEU A 75 6.86 -26.03 -6.30
N LEU A 76 6.00 -26.77 -5.59
CA LEU A 76 5.96 -26.75 -4.13
C LEU A 76 7.26 -27.29 -3.56
N LYS A 77 7.88 -28.30 -4.19
CA LYS A 77 9.19 -28.81 -3.78
C LYS A 77 10.22 -27.70 -3.76
N LYS A 78 10.37 -26.96 -4.87
CA LYS A 78 11.33 -25.85 -4.97
C LYS A 78 11.03 -24.75 -3.96
N TYR A 79 9.76 -24.37 -3.81
CA TYR A 79 9.34 -23.40 -2.79
C TYR A 79 9.75 -23.85 -1.38
N TYR A 80 9.44 -25.09 -1.02
CA TYR A 80 9.71 -25.61 0.31
C TYR A 80 11.17 -25.92 0.60
N VAL A 81 11.98 -26.25 -0.42
CA VAL A 81 13.44 -26.32 -0.28
C VAL A 81 14.00 -24.94 0.07
N VAL A 82 13.56 -23.89 -0.63
CA VAL A 82 13.95 -22.51 -0.33
C VAL A 82 13.49 -22.14 1.08
N TYR A 83 12.21 -22.37 1.41
CA TYR A 83 11.65 -22.12 2.75
C TYR A 83 12.40 -22.87 3.87
N LYS A 84 12.82 -24.13 3.63
CA LYS A 84 13.58 -24.90 4.60
C LYS A 84 15.01 -24.35 4.75
N ASN A 85 15.69 -24.06 3.65
CA ASN A 85 17.03 -23.45 3.69
C ASN A 85 17.01 -22.14 4.47
N ILE A 86 15.97 -21.33 4.24
CA ILE A 86 15.69 -20.14 5.01
C ILE A 86 15.55 -20.49 6.50
N GLN A 87 14.69 -21.44 6.86
CA GLN A 87 14.47 -21.84 8.25
C GLN A 87 15.73 -22.36 8.96
N THR A 88 16.58 -23.11 8.26
CA THR A 88 17.86 -23.58 8.80
C THR A 88 18.90 -22.46 8.90
N THR A 89 18.76 -21.41 8.10
CA THR A 89 19.60 -20.20 8.23
C THR A 89 19.05 -19.27 9.32
N THR A 90 17.77 -19.41 9.70
CA THR A 90 17.10 -18.67 10.80
C THR A 90 17.27 -19.31 12.18
N ASP A 91 18.40 -19.91 12.49
CA ASP A 91 18.88 -19.87 13.90
C ASP A 91 19.33 -18.43 14.27
N ILE A 92 18.62 -17.43 13.75
CA ILE A 92 18.62 -16.04 14.17
C ILE A 92 17.88 -16.08 15.50
N THR A 93 18.66 -16.21 16.56
CA THR A 93 18.14 -16.10 17.91
C THR A 93 17.74 -14.64 18.17
N VAL A 94 16.97 -14.41 19.24
CA VAL A 94 16.59 -13.07 19.73
C VAL A 94 17.81 -12.15 19.95
N GLU A 95 19.03 -12.69 19.95
CA GLU A 95 20.30 -11.97 20.11
C GLU A 95 21.00 -11.61 18.78
N SER A 96 20.43 -11.97 17.63
CA SER A 96 21.04 -11.68 16.33
C SER A 96 21.14 -10.19 16.08
N SER A 97 22.29 -9.76 15.54
CA SER A 97 22.50 -8.35 15.25
C SER A 97 21.62 -7.89 14.09
N GLU A 98 21.36 -6.58 14.03
CA GLU A 98 20.68 -5.95 12.89
C GLU A 98 21.31 -6.33 11.54
N THR A 99 22.64 -6.50 11.52
CA THR A 99 23.39 -6.88 10.32
C THR A 99 23.05 -8.30 9.87
N ASP A 100 22.89 -9.23 10.82
CA ASP A 100 22.54 -10.63 10.54
C ASP A 100 21.12 -10.74 9.99
N ILE A 101 20.16 -10.02 10.59
CA ILE A 101 18.78 -9.98 10.11
C ILE A 101 18.71 -9.37 8.70
N ARG A 102 19.51 -8.32 8.44
CA ARG A 102 19.62 -7.72 7.11
C ARG A 102 20.18 -8.72 6.11
N GLU A 103 21.36 -9.30 6.36
CA GLU A 103 21.99 -10.27 5.46
C GLU A 103 21.07 -11.48 5.19
N TYR A 104 20.36 -11.94 6.20
CA TYR A 104 19.32 -12.96 6.07
C TYR A 104 18.19 -12.54 5.13
N THR A 105 17.59 -11.36 5.35
CA THR A 105 16.51 -10.83 4.51
C THR A 105 16.96 -10.70 3.06
N CYS A 106 18.20 -10.29 2.86
CA CYS A 106 18.84 -10.13 1.56
C CYS A 106 19.01 -11.47 0.84
N ASN A 107 19.56 -12.48 1.51
CA ASN A 107 19.73 -13.82 0.97
C ASN A 107 18.38 -14.49 0.69
N TYR A 108 17.40 -14.30 1.59
CA TYR A 108 16.02 -14.73 1.41
C TYR A 108 15.45 -14.17 0.09
N ILE A 109 15.48 -12.85 -0.08
CA ILE A 109 14.93 -12.17 -1.28
C ILE A 109 15.67 -12.66 -2.53
N LYS A 110 17.00 -12.77 -2.48
CA LYS A 110 17.81 -13.20 -3.63
C LYS A 110 17.43 -14.62 -4.09
N HIS A 111 17.46 -15.59 -3.19
CA HIS A 111 17.08 -16.98 -3.52
C HIS A 111 15.66 -17.06 -4.09
N TYR A 112 14.75 -16.24 -3.56
CA TYR A 112 13.37 -16.21 -3.98
C TYR A 112 13.18 -15.59 -5.38
N LEU A 113 13.85 -14.48 -5.66
CA LEU A 113 13.82 -13.85 -6.99
C LEU A 113 14.42 -14.78 -8.05
N THR A 114 15.53 -15.46 -7.73
CA THR A 114 16.10 -16.49 -8.62
C THR A 114 15.09 -17.59 -8.91
N PHE A 115 14.37 -18.09 -7.90
CA PHE A 115 13.31 -19.08 -8.11
C PHE A 115 12.21 -18.60 -9.06
N ILE A 116 11.73 -17.37 -8.89
CA ILE A 116 10.68 -16.79 -9.74
C ILE A 116 11.14 -16.71 -11.20
N VAL A 117 12.38 -16.27 -11.42
CA VAL A 117 13.00 -16.18 -12.75
C VAL A 117 13.16 -17.56 -13.37
N ASP A 118 13.76 -18.50 -12.64
CA ASP A 118 14.05 -19.86 -13.12
C ASP A 118 12.78 -20.64 -13.49
N GLN A 119 11.66 -20.32 -12.84
CA GLN A 119 10.37 -20.97 -13.10
C GLN A 119 9.52 -20.26 -14.14
N ASN A 120 9.96 -19.10 -14.64
CA ASN A 120 9.20 -18.24 -15.56
C ASN A 120 7.74 -18.08 -15.06
N LEU A 121 7.58 -17.80 -13.76
CA LEU A 121 6.26 -17.73 -13.16
C LEU A 121 5.45 -16.59 -13.80
N PRO A 122 4.13 -16.77 -13.98
CA PRO A 122 3.27 -15.68 -14.42
C PRO A 122 3.37 -14.50 -13.47
N THR A 123 3.32 -13.28 -14.00
CA THR A 123 3.47 -12.04 -13.22
C THR A 123 2.57 -11.97 -11.98
N TYR A 124 1.33 -12.45 -12.08
CA TYR A 124 0.41 -12.47 -10.93
C TYR A 124 0.85 -13.44 -9.82
N ALA A 125 1.46 -14.57 -10.19
CA ALA A 125 2.03 -15.49 -9.20
C ALA A 125 3.22 -14.82 -8.50
N THR A 126 4.11 -14.18 -9.26
CA THR A 126 5.23 -13.37 -8.74
C THR A 126 4.76 -12.31 -7.73
N LEU A 127 3.69 -11.57 -8.05
CA LEU A 127 3.11 -10.55 -7.18
C LEU A 127 2.65 -11.10 -5.83
N ARG A 128 1.82 -12.13 -5.88
CA ARG A 128 1.31 -12.80 -4.67
C ARG A 128 2.42 -13.43 -3.84
N PHE A 129 3.45 -13.94 -4.52
CA PHE A 129 4.64 -14.43 -3.84
C PHE A 129 5.36 -13.31 -3.10
N ILE A 130 5.59 -12.15 -3.72
CA ILE A 130 6.21 -10.99 -3.06
C ILE A 130 5.38 -10.53 -1.85
N GLU A 131 4.04 -10.51 -1.95
CA GLU A 131 3.17 -10.21 -0.81
C GLU A 131 3.38 -11.18 0.36
N ASN A 132 3.50 -12.48 0.09
CA ASN A 132 3.75 -13.48 1.12
C ASN A 132 5.13 -13.29 1.78
N ILE A 133 6.16 -12.98 1.00
CA ILE A 133 7.50 -12.65 1.54
C ILE A 133 7.40 -11.45 2.49
N ASN A 134 6.70 -10.40 2.06
CA ASN A 134 6.52 -9.20 2.88
C ASN A 134 5.79 -9.54 4.20
N ASN A 135 4.76 -10.37 4.16
CA ASN A 135 4.04 -10.83 5.34
C ASN A 135 4.90 -11.69 6.28
N ASP A 136 5.73 -12.58 5.73
CA ASP A 136 6.64 -13.42 6.51
C ASP A 136 7.74 -12.58 7.19
N LEU A 137 8.32 -11.63 6.47
CA LEU A 137 9.27 -10.66 7.04
C LEU A 137 8.60 -9.84 8.15
N TRP A 138 7.38 -9.34 7.91
CA TRP A 138 6.59 -8.66 8.92
C TRP A 138 6.38 -9.49 10.18
N ARG A 139 6.12 -10.79 10.03
CA ARG A 139 5.90 -11.71 11.16
C ARG A 139 7.16 -11.94 11.97
N LEU A 140 8.32 -12.11 11.31
CA LEU A 140 9.60 -12.29 11.98
C LEU A 140 9.96 -11.06 12.81
N TYR A 141 9.85 -9.87 12.22
CA TYR A 141 10.22 -8.63 12.89
C TYR A 141 9.24 -8.20 14.00
N ARG A 142 7.93 -8.50 13.88
CA ARG A 142 6.95 -8.19 14.94
C ARG A 142 7.24 -8.94 16.25
N LEU A 143 7.91 -10.09 16.18
CA LEU A 143 8.24 -10.88 17.37
C LEU A 143 9.44 -10.31 18.15
N GLU A 144 10.28 -9.46 17.52
CA GLU A 144 11.57 -9.03 18.10
C GLU A 144 11.62 -7.56 18.53
N PHE A 145 10.81 -6.66 17.95
CA PHE A 145 10.97 -5.22 18.19
C PHE A 145 9.70 -4.53 18.70
N SER A 146 9.84 -3.73 19.77
CA SER A 146 8.74 -3.01 20.45
C SER A 146 8.62 -1.52 20.08
N GLN A 147 9.32 -1.05 19.04
CA GLN A 147 9.37 0.36 18.62
C GLN A 147 8.60 0.59 17.30
N PRO A 148 8.18 1.86 16.98
CA PRO A 148 7.39 2.16 15.79
C PRO A 148 8.14 1.79 14.52
N PHE A 149 7.48 1.00 13.69
CA PHE A 149 8.04 0.09 12.69
C PHE A 149 8.28 0.74 11.31
N ASP A 150 7.70 1.91 11.05
CA ASP A 150 7.40 2.35 9.69
C ASP A 150 8.60 2.90 8.89
N VAL A 151 9.68 3.34 9.56
CA VAL A 151 10.81 4.02 8.89
C VAL A 151 11.96 3.06 8.53
N PHE A 152 12.13 1.98 9.29
CA PHE A 152 13.36 1.18 9.28
C PHE A 152 13.35 0.11 8.19
N LEU A 153 12.27 -0.67 8.07
CA LEU A 153 12.14 -1.70 7.03
C LEU A 153 11.84 -1.11 5.66
N GLY A 154 11.10 0.00 5.55
CA GLY A 154 10.94 0.71 4.27
C GLY A 154 12.31 1.09 3.68
N ASN A 155 13.20 1.65 4.51
CA ASN A 155 14.55 2.01 4.10
C ASN A 155 15.49 0.82 3.90
N ILE A 156 15.44 -0.23 4.73
CA ILE A 156 16.29 -1.41 4.56
C ILE A 156 15.82 -2.29 3.42
N TRP A 157 14.52 -2.52 3.25
CA TRP A 157 13.97 -3.29 2.13
C TRP A 157 14.28 -2.57 0.81
N MET A 158 14.18 -1.23 0.78
CA MET A 158 14.55 -0.41 -0.37
C MET A 158 16.03 -0.37 -0.65
N LYS A 159 16.87 -0.07 0.34
CA LYS A 159 18.32 -0.06 0.18
C LYS A 159 18.85 -1.47 -0.10
N SER A 160 18.26 -2.52 0.46
CA SER A 160 18.67 -3.89 0.18
C SER A 160 18.27 -4.29 -1.24
N ILE A 161 17.04 -4.02 -1.69
CA ILE A 161 16.67 -4.25 -3.10
C ILE A 161 17.56 -3.45 -4.05
N PHE A 162 17.80 -2.15 -3.80
CA PHE A 162 18.66 -1.33 -4.65
C PHE A 162 20.16 -1.69 -4.59
N MET A 163 20.68 -2.06 -3.42
CA MET A 163 22.10 -2.42 -3.24
C MET A 163 22.40 -3.89 -3.59
N LEU A 164 21.39 -4.77 -3.64
CA LEU A 164 21.54 -6.21 -3.97
C LEU A 164 20.98 -6.58 -5.32
N MET A 165 20.54 -5.61 -6.12
CA MET A 165 20.37 -5.82 -7.54
C MET A 165 21.76 -6.08 -8.15
N ASP A 166 22.19 -7.35 -8.05
CA ASP A 166 23.13 -7.98 -8.95
C ASP A 166 22.81 -7.44 -10.36
N PRO A 167 23.80 -6.96 -11.14
CA PRO A 167 23.56 -6.41 -12.48
C PRO A 167 22.69 -7.32 -13.36
N VAL A 168 22.74 -8.64 -13.14
CA VAL A 168 21.91 -9.64 -13.82
C VAL A 168 20.44 -9.53 -13.40
N ILE A 169 20.15 -9.40 -12.10
CA ILE A 169 18.78 -9.22 -11.58
C ILE A 169 18.25 -7.84 -12.00
N ALA A 170 19.09 -6.80 -11.99
CA ALA A 170 18.74 -5.48 -12.49
C ALA A 170 18.30 -5.50 -13.96
N VAL A 171 19.08 -6.16 -14.81
CA VAL A 171 18.80 -6.33 -16.24
C VAL A 171 17.56 -7.21 -16.48
N MET A 172 17.33 -8.24 -15.66
CA MET A 172 16.13 -9.07 -15.76
C MET A 172 14.86 -8.32 -15.35
N LEU A 173 14.95 -7.47 -14.32
CA LEU A 173 13.84 -6.64 -13.85
C LEU A 173 13.52 -5.51 -14.84
N THR A 174 14.53 -4.85 -15.42
CA THR A 174 14.32 -3.78 -16.42
C THR A 174 13.81 -4.32 -17.76
N ASN A 175 14.23 -5.51 -18.19
CA ASN A 175 13.71 -6.14 -19.40
C ASN A 175 12.31 -6.76 -19.22
N ASN A 176 11.89 -7.01 -17.98
CA ASN A 176 10.54 -7.45 -17.67
C ASN A 176 9.74 -6.28 -17.09
N HIS A 177 9.30 -5.38 -17.99
CA HIS A 177 8.57 -4.14 -17.68
C HIS A 177 7.47 -4.29 -16.63
N VAL A 178 6.86 -5.48 -16.54
CA VAL A 178 5.82 -5.77 -15.57
C VAL A 178 6.41 -5.91 -14.16
N ILE A 179 7.53 -6.63 -13.98
CA ILE A 179 8.17 -6.78 -12.67
C ILE A 179 8.79 -5.45 -12.22
N PHE A 180 9.37 -4.65 -13.13
CA PHE A 180 9.82 -3.29 -12.80
C PHE A 180 8.67 -2.40 -12.31
N ASN A 181 7.54 -2.40 -13.02
CA ASN A 181 6.34 -1.63 -12.62
C ASN A 181 5.70 -2.15 -11.32
N ILE A 182 5.95 -3.41 -10.98
CA ILE A 182 5.44 -4.04 -9.75
C ILE A 182 6.33 -3.73 -8.58
N ILE A 183 7.64 -3.89 -8.73
CA ILE A 183 8.62 -3.48 -7.73
C ILE A 183 8.41 -2.01 -7.48
N SER A 184 8.38 -1.15 -8.50
CA SER A 184 8.07 0.27 -8.34
C SER A 184 6.74 0.49 -7.60
N ARG A 185 5.65 -0.22 -7.89
CA ARG A 185 4.40 -0.04 -7.12
C ARG A 185 4.43 -0.53 -5.67
N ILE A 186 5.29 -1.50 -5.35
CA ILE A 186 5.46 -2.02 -3.99
C ILE A 186 6.50 -1.17 -3.22
N THR A 187 7.48 -0.60 -3.93
CA THR A 187 8.58 0.18 -3.38
C THR A 187 8.32 1.69 -3.34
N MET A 188 7.51 2.23 -4.25
CA MET A 188 7.18 3.66 -4.33
C MET A 188 6.32 4.18 -3.17
N PRO A 189 5.44 3.40 -2.50
CA PRO A 189 4.82 3.86 -1.25
C PRO A 189 5.86 4.14 -0.14
N PHE A 190 7.10 3.65 -0.28
CA PHE A 190 8.18 3.81 0.68
C PHE A 190 9.30 4.77 0.20
N LEU A 191 9.22 5.30 -1.02
CA LEU A 191 10.14 6.36 -1.50
C LEU A 191 9.62 7.77 -1.23
N ASP A 192 8.33 7.93 -0.91
CA ASP A 192 7.69 9.20 -0.57
C ASP A 192 7.36 9.32 0.93
N PHE A 193 8.24 8.85 1.81
CA PHE A 193 8.11 9.11 3.26
C PHE A 193 8.89 10.36 3.70
N GLU A 194 8.52 11.48 3.08
CA GLU A 194 8.40 12.78 3.75
C GLU A 194 7.11 13.46 3.26
N SER A 195 5.94 12.94 3.64
CA SER A 195 4.84 13.82 4.04
C SER A 195 3.88 13.03 4.93
N GLU A 196 3.65 13.54 6.15
CA GLU A 196 2.42 13.21 6.87
C GLU A 196 1.23 13.38 5.91
N PRO A 197 0.18 12.55 5.98
CA PRO A 197 -0.94 12.60 5.04
C PRO A 197 -1.32 14.06 4.84
N GLU A 198 -1.13 14.56 3.61
CA GLU A 198 -1.29 15.98 3.30
C GLU A 198 -2.60 16.43 3.92
N TRP A 199 -2.52 17.26 4.95
CA TRP A 199 -3.71 17.77 5.59
C TRP A 199 -4.39 18.67 4.57
N LYS A 200 -5.41 18.13 3.92
CA LYS A 200 -6.15 18.81 2.86
C LYS A 200 -7.34 19.54 3.47
N MET A 201 -7.39 20.85 3.26
CA MET A 201 -8.58 21.64 3.59
C MET A 201 -9.70 21.27 2.64
N ASP A 202 -10.78 20.73 3.19
CA ASP A 202 -12.01 20.45 2.47
C ASP A 202 -12.84 21.74 2.29
N ILE A 203 -12.30 22.68 1.50
CA ILE A 203 -12.97 23.93 1.13
C ILE A 203 -13.14 23.99 -0.38
N HIS A 204 -14.36 24.28 -0.83
CA HIS A 204 -14.68 24.43 -2.24
C HIS A 204 -14.88 25.92 -2.59
N PRO A 205 -14.05 26.50 -3.47
CA PRO A 205 -14.34 27.81 -4.03
C PRO A 205 -15.53 27.71 -5.00
N ILE A 206 -16.41 28.70 -4.96
CA ILE A 206 -17.61 28.77 -5.80
C ILE A 206 -17.63 30.14 -6.49
N MET A 207 -17.76 30.12 -7.82
CA MET A 207 -17.96 31.33 -8.63
C MET A 207 -19.46 31.66 -8.73
N LEU A 208 -19.84 32.88 -8.37
CA LEU A 208 -21.20 33.39 -8.55
C LEU A 208 -21.28 34.22 -9.84
N CYS A 209 -21.98 33.71 -10.87
CA CYS A 209 -22.07 34.36 -12.18
C CYS A 209 -23.19 35.42 -12.32
N THR A 210 -23.65 36.01 -11.22
CA THR A 210 -24.73 37.00 -11.25
C THR A 210 -24.24 38.32 -10.66
N GLU A 211 -23.97 39.27 -11.54
CA GLU A 211 -23.65 40.64 -11.18
C GLU A 211 -24.81 41.55 -11.57
N GLN A 212 -25.22 42.42 -10.66
CA GLN A 212 -26.05 43.57 -11.00
C GLN A 212 -25.15 44.81 -11.01
N SER A 213 -25.31 45.68 -12.01
CA SER A 213 -24.42 46.84 -12.23
C SER A 213 -24.24 47.76 -11.02
N HIS A 214 -25.22 47.82 -10.11
CA HIS A 214 -25.16 48.61 -8.89
C HIS A 214 -24.21 48.03 -7.82
N GLU A 215 -23.95 46.72 -7.83
CA GLU A 215 -23.09 46.05 -6.83
C GLU A 215 -21.59 46.37 -7.00
N LEU A 216 -21.20 46.93 -8.15
CA LEU A 216 -19.81 47.29 -8.46
C LEU A 216 -19.32 48.54 -7.70
N GLU A 217 -20.25 49.39 -7.26
CA GLU A 217 -19.96 50.62 -6.53
C GLU A 217 -20.28 50.51 -5.03
N GLU A 218 -21.06 49.50 -4.62
CA GLU A 218 -21.36 49.26 -3.22
C GLU A 218 -20.11 48.88 -2.43
N GLN A 219 -19.94 49.51 -1.28
CA GLN A 219 -18.88 49.19 -0.33
C GLN A 219 -19.45 48.42 0.85
N GLN A 220 -18.62 47.53 1.40
CA GLN A 220 -18.92 46.77 2.60
C GLN A 220 -17.67 46.69 3.47
N GLU A 221 -17.83 47.00 4.75
CA GLU A 221 -16.77 46.89 5.75
C GLU A 221 -16.52 45.42 6.11
N CYS A 222 -15.26 45.00 6.14
CA CYS A 222 -14.87 43.67 6.61
C CYS A 222 -14.90 43.60 8.14
N PRO A 223 -15.60 42.64 8.77
CA PRO A 223 -15.71 42.56 10.24
C PRO A 223 -14.42 42.13 10.95
N ILE A 224 -13.36 41.74 10.22
CA ILE A 224 -12.07 41.36 10.79
C ILE A 224 -11.09 42.54 10.80
N CYS A 225 -10.94 43.25 9.67
CA CYS A 225 -9.97 44.35 9.55
C CYS A 225 -10.59 45.75 9.63
N LEU A 226 -11.92 45.86 9.67
CA LEU A 226 -12.66 47.13 9.75
C LEU A 226 -12.26 48.10 8.63
N THR A 227 -12.08 47.56 7.43
CA THR A 227 -11.72 48.33 6.23
C THR A 227 -12.81 48.14 5.20
N ASP A 228 -13.25 49.23 4.58
CA ASP A 228 -14.19 49.20 3.46
C ASP A 228 -13.56 48.54 2.25
N GLN A 229 -14.30 47.62 1.64
CA GLN A 229 -13.95 46.97 0.39
C GLN A 229 -15.13 47.07 -0.57
N LYS A 230 -14.88 46.96 -1.87
CA LYS A 230 -15.99 46.82 -2.82
C LYS A 230 -16.71 45.51 -2.52
N LYS A 231 -18.04 45.53 -2.50
CA LYS A 231 -18.87 44.35 -2.27
C LYS A 231 -18.58 43.24 -3.27
N PHE A 232 -18.14 43.60 -4.48
CA PHE A 232 -17.68 42.69 -5.52
C PHE A 232 -16.45 41.84 -5.10
N ASP A 233 -15.58 42.38 -4.24
CA ASP A 233 -14.32 41.75 -3.80
C ASP A 233 -14.46 41.05 -2.42
N ILE A 234 -15.68 40.95 -1.91
CA ILE A 234 -16.00 40.28 -0.65
C ILE A 234 -16.26 38.79 -0.90
N LEU A 235 -15.65 37.94 -0.06
CA LEU A 235 -15.89 36.51 -0.03
C LEU A 235 -17.02 36.18 0.93
N ILE A 236 -17.95 35.30 0.51
CA ILE A 236 -19.07 34.84 1.31
C ILE A 236 -18.84 33.38 1.70
N THR A 237 -19.00 33.08 2.99
CA THR A 237 -18.85 31.72 3.51
C THR A 237 -20.17 30.95 3.44
N ASN A 238 -20.15 29.61 3.54
CA ASN A 238 -21.36 28.78 3.64
C ASN A 238 -22.25 29.07 4.87
N CYS A 239 -21.78 29.89 5.81
CA CYS A 239 -22.58 30.39 6.94
C CYS A 239 -23.13 31.82 6.70
N ASN A 240 -23.08 32.30 5.45
CA ASN A 240 -23.52 33.61 4.97
C ASN A 240 -22.83 34.82 5.59
N HIS A 241 -21.69 34.63 6.25
CA HIS A 241 -20.85 35.73 6.71
C HIS A 241 -19.83 36.10 5.63
N SER A 242 -19.55 37.40 5.57
CA SER A 242 -18.76 38.04 4.52
C SER A 242 -17.46 38.60 5.07
N PHE A 243 -16.37 38.41 4.32
CA PHE A 243 -15.02 38.86 4.71
C PHE A 243 -14.25 39.36 3.48
N CYS A 244 -13.30 40.28 3.66
CA CYS A 244 -12.39 40.63 2.57
C CYS A 244 -11.42 39.47 2.27
N LYS A 245 -10.94 39.41 1.03
CA LYS A 245 -9.94 38.44 0.56
C LYS A 245 -8.78 38.29 1.54
N ASP A 246 -8.10 39.38 1.87
CA ASP A 246 -6.86 39.35 2.66
C ASP A 246 -7.04 38.68 4.03
N CYS A 247 -8.19 38.90 4.67
CA CYS A 247 -8.50 38.28 5.96
C CYS A 247 -8.78 36.77 5.83
N VAL A 248 -9.48 36.37 4.77
CA VAL A 248 -9.74 34.94 4.48
C VAL A 248 -8.44 34.22 4.17
N MET A 249 -7.58 34.79 3.31
CA MET A 249 -6.31 34.17 2.94
C MET A 249 -5.37 34.01 4.13
N LYS A 250 -5.27 35.02 5.00
CA LYS A 250 -4.52 34.91 6.26
C LYS A 250 -5.08 33.81 7.17
N SER A 251 -6.41 33.70 7.26
CA SER A 251 -7.08 32.68 8.08
C SER A 251 -6.86 31.27 7.54
N ILE A 252 -6.86 31.09 6.22
CA ILE A 252 -6.50 29.82 5.55
C ILE A 252 -5.06 29.44 5.91
N SER A 253 -4.09 30.36 5.75
CA SER A 253 -2.68 30.08 6.07
C SER A 253 -2.46 29.70 7.53
N ILE A 254 -3.12 30.39 8.47
CA ILE A 254 -3.06 30.05 9.91
C ILE A 254 -3.65 28.66 10.15
N SER A 255 -4.79 28.35 9.55
CA SER A 255 -5.48 27.07 9.70
C SER A 255 -4.66 25.91 9.12
N LYS A 256 -4.00 26.13 7.97
CA LYS A 256 -3.07 25.18 7.32
C LYS A 256 -1.86 24.89 8.19
N ASN A 257 -1.22 25.92 8.75
CA ASN A 257 -0.09 25.74 9.66
C ASN A 257 -0.49 25.03 10.97
N ALA A 258 -1.70 25.28 11.47
CA ALA A 258 -2.21 24.66 12.69
C ALA A 258 -2.85 23.27 12.46
N ARG A 259 -3.02 22.84 11.21
CA ARG A 259 -3.77 21.63 10.80
C ARG A 259 -5.17 21.56 11.42
N LYS A 260 -5.90 22.67 11.36
CA LYS A 260 -7.26 22.79 11.91
C LYS A 260 -8.24 23.26 10.85
N PRO A 261 -9.51 22.79 10.90
CA PRO A 261 -10.53 23.28 9.98
C PRO A 261 -10.68 24.80 10.09
N LEU A 262 -10.93 25.45 8.96
CA LEU A 262 -11.18 26.88 8.91
C LEU A 262 -12.54 27.17 9.56
N SER A 263 -12.57 28.10 10.51
CA SER A 263 -13.81 28.47 11.22
C SER A 263 -14.15 29.94 11.00
N CYS A 264 -15.44 30.23 10.89
CA CYS A 264 -15.95 31.59 10.73
C CYS A 264 -15.61 32.46 11.95
N ALA A 265 -15.06 33.66 11.73
CA ALA A 265 -14.71 34.57 12.82
C ALA A 265 -15.93 35.08 13.62
N LEU A 266 -17.11 35.15 12.98
CA LEU A 266 -18.34 35.66 13.59
C LEU A 266 -19.13 34.57 14.33
N CYS A 267 -19.41 33.44 13.67
CA CYS A 267 -20.27 32.39 14.24
C CYS A 267 -19.55 31.09 14.61
N ARG A 268 -18.25 30.97 14.34
CA ARG A 268 -17.41 29.78 14.61
C ARG A 268 -17.80 28.50 13.86
N ALA A 269 -18.79 28.55 12.97
CA ALA A 269 -19.11 27.41 12.10
C ALA A 269 -17.94 27.08 11.16
N ASP A 270 -17.79 25.80 10.83
CA ASP A 270 -16.80 25.33 9.85
C ASP A 270 -17.09 25.90 8.46
N ILE A 271 -16.06 26.46 7.84
CA ILE A 271 -16.11 26.98 6.48
C ILE A 271 -15.75 25.85 5.52
N LYS A 272 -16.72 25.44 4.70
CA LYS A 272 -16.58 24.38 3.68
C LYS A 272 -16.71 24.91 2.26
N ALA A 273 -17.25 26.12 2.09
CA ALA A 273 -17.34 26.77 0.80
C ALA A 273 -17.05 28.27 0.92
N LEU A 274 -16.40 28.80 -0.10
CA LEU A 274 -16.10 30.22 -0.27
C LEU A 274 -16.63 30.69 -1.62
N GLU A 275 -17.65 31.53 -1.58
CA GLU A 275 -18.28 32.13 -2.74
C GLU A 275 -17.63 33.47 -3.07
N THR A 276 -17.36 33.70 -4.35
CA THR A 276 -16.83 34.97 -4.88
C THR A 276 -17.50 35.32 -6.19
N LYS A 277 -17.63 36.61 -6.48
CA LYS A 277 -18.03 37.13 -7.79
C LYS A 277 -16.84 37.51 -8.67
N ASN A 278 -15.66 37.67 -8.08
CA ASN A 278 -14.45 38.07 -8.79
C ASN A 278 -13.65 36.86 -9.31
N VAL A 279 -13.45 36.80 -10.63
CA VAL A 279 -12.74 35.72 -11.35
C VAL A 279 -11.28 35.57 -10.90
N GLU A 280 -10.60 36.68 -10.66
CA GLU A 280 -9.22 36.65 -10.19
C GLU A 280 -9.15 36.02 -8.79
N GLU A 281 -10.11 36.34 -7.93
CA GLU A 281 -10.18 35.78 -6.58
C GLU A 281 -10.50 34.30 -6.54
N TYR A 282 -11.37 33.84 -7.44
CA TYR A 282 -11.63 32.41 -7.58
C TYR A 282 -10.38 31.63 -7.96
N ASN A 283 -9.63 32.12 -8.95
CA ASN A 283 -8.38 31.46 -9.38
C ASN A 283 -7.34 31.46 -8.25
N ASN A 284 -7.24 32.55 -7.49
CA ASN A 284 -6.37 32.62 -6.31
C ASN A 284 -6.78 31.60 -5.23
N LEU A 285 -8.08 31.43 -4.97
CA LEU A 285 -8.58 30.43 -4.03
C LEU A 285 -8.28 29.00 -4.51
N CYS A 286 -8.52 28.69 -5.78
CA CYS A 286 -8.21 27.37 -6.36
C CYS A 286 -6.73 27.01 -6.18
N SER A 287 -5.81 27.92 -6.53
CA SER A 287 -4.37 27.67 -6.43
C SER A 287 -3.83 27.46 -5.02
N ILE A 288 -4.53 27.95 -3.99
CA ILE A 288 -4.09 27.86 -2.59
C ILE A 288 -4.73 26.68 -1.85
N LEU A 289 -5.89 26.23 -2.32
CA LEU A 289 -6.64 25.09 -1.77
C LEU A 289 -6.29 23.76 -2.44
N GLU A 290 -5.66 23.78 -3.63
CA GLU A 290 -5.02 22.62 -4.27
C GLU A 290 -3.77 22.16 -3.50
#